data_AF-A0A1W1HWK2-F1
#
_entry.id   AF-A0A1W1HWK2-F1
#
_cell.length_a   1.000
_cell.length_b   1.000
_cell.length_c   1.000
_cell.angle_alpha   90.00
_cell.angle_beta   90.00
_cell.angle_gamma   90.00
#
_symmetry.space_group_name_H-M   'P 1'
#
loop_
_entity.id
_entity.type
_entity.pdbx_description
1 polymer ?
#
loop_
_entity_poly.entity_id
_entity_poly.type
_entity_poly.pdbx_seq_one_letter_code
_entity_poly.pdbx_strand_id
1 'polypeptide(L)'
;MELRKPDPAHSSHEAESDRHKHSLEIRLGSNIFRNTNGVIRVQGKEQLVLELAPDQERILLTIDLYDGSGNHVAHLRRNRWAFNDGNRFSLNTSESPPTLFPNLPWLKVTDQETGETVLEAAVAPGEKIHVATGKFYSHRGQLIEITSHFCRIGSTHTLFGDVFEARGGTAVLG
;
A
#
# COMPACT_ATOMS: atom_id res chain seq x y z
N MET A 1 26.59 -27.15 -59.15
CA MET A 1 25.37 -26.68 -58.47
C MET A 1 25.37 -27.32 -57.10
N GLU A 2 25.84 -26.58 -56.10
CA GLU A 2 24.99 -25.86 -55.13
C GLU A 2 24.42 -26.82 -54.07
N LEU A 3 24.42 -26.57 -52.77
CA LEU A 3 25.02 -25.55 -51.92
C LEU A 3 24.89 -26.12 -50.48
N ARG A 4 25.84 -25.76 -49.61
CA ARG A 4 25.86 -25.83 -48.14
C ARG A 4 24.53 -26.11 -47.41
N LYS A 5 24.57 -26.98 -46.39
CA LYS A 5 23.70 -26.88 -45.20
C LYS A 5 24.54 -26.80 -43.92
N PRO A 6 24.68 -25.61 -43.31
CA PRO A 6 24.69 -25.39 -41.87
C PRO A 6 23.38 -24.66 -41.50
N ASP A 7 22.79 -24.68 -40.31
CA ASP A 7 23.21 -24.92 -38.93
C ASP A 7 21.99 -25.46 -38.13
N PRO A 8 22.19 -26.05 -36.93
CA PRO A 8 21.12 -26.24 -35.98
C PRO A 8 20.70 -24.86 -35.43
N ALA A 9 19.51 -24.39 -35.80
CA ALA A 9 18.95 -23.21 -35.18
C ALA A 9 18.75 -23.46 -33.68
N HIS A 10 19.54 -22.73 -32.87
CA HIS A 10 19.30 -22.48 -31.46
C HIS A 10 17.81 -22.25 -31.22
N SER A 11 17.14 -23.24 -30.64
CA SER A 11 15.82 -23.03 -30.03
C SER A 11 16.04 -22.55 -28.60
N SER A 12 16.64 -21.36 -28.46
CA SER A 12 16.65 -20.61 -27.21
C SER A 12 15.25 -19.99 -27.01
N HIS A 13 14.28 -20.83 -26.65
CA HIS A 13 13.02 -20.42 -26.05
C HIS A 13 13.00 -20.87 -24.58
N GLU A 14 14.12 -20.66 -23.88
CA GLU A 14 14.20 -20.66 -22.42
C GLU A 14 14.34 -19.21 -21.93
N ALA A 15 13.33 -18.37 -22.15
CA ALA A 15 13.22 -17.07 -21.47
C ALA A 15 11.83 -16.43 -21.54
N GLU A 16 10.76 -17.19 -21.76
CA GLU A 16 9.41 -16.75 -21.36
C GLU A 16 8.93 -17.66 -20.24
N SER A 17 9.76 -17.75 -19.20
CA SER A 17 9.21 -17.91 -17.87
C SER A 17 8.46 -16.61 -17.61
N ASP A 18 7.18 -16.64 -17.99
CA ASP A 18 6.12 -15.71 -17.65
C ASP A 18 6.22 -15.43 -16.15
N ARG A 19 7.09 -14.48 -15.79
CA ARG A 19 6.97 -13.73 -14.56
C ARG A 19 5.73 -12.87 -14.78
N HIS A 20 4.56 -13.50 -14.68
CA HIS A 20 3.42 -12.88 -14.04
C HIS A 20 3.87 -12.55 -12.62
N LYS A 21 4.69 -11.51 -12.50
CA LYS A 21 5.01 -10.86 -11.26
C LYS A 21 3.70 -10.15 -10.96
N HIS A 22 2.81 -10.86 -10.29
CA HIS A 22 1.47 -10.39 -10.00
C HIS A 22 1.58 -8.95 -9.49
N SER A 23 1.02 -8.05 -10.27
CA SER A 23 1.33 -6.63 -10.17
C SER A 23 0.29 -6.01 -9.24
N LEU A 24 0.70 -5.81 -7.99
CA LEU A 24 -0.15 -5.31 -6.92
C LEU A 24 -0.93 -4.06 -7.36
N GLU A 25 -2.23 -4.05 -7.10
CA GLU A 25 -3.08 -2.87 -7.25
C GLU A 25 -3.44 -2.35 -5.86
N ILE A 26 -3.20 -1.06 -5.61
CA ILE A 26 -3.64 -0.40 -4.39
C ILE A 26 -4.74 0.59 -4.74
N ARG A 27 -5.91 0.39 -4.14
CA ARG A 27 -6.99 1.37 -4.14
C ARG A 27 -6.90 2.20 -2.87
N LEU A 28 -6.73 3.51 -3.03
CA LEU A 28 -6.60 4.47 -1.93
C LEU A 28 -7.77 5.45 -2.00
N GLY A 29 -8.81 5.16 -1.22
CA GLY A 29 -10.12 5.78 -1.36
C GLY A 29 -10.76 5.48 -2.73
N SER A 30 -11.00 6.52 -3.52
CA SER A 30 -11.51 6.39 -4.90
C SER A 30 -10.40 6.23 -5.95
N ASN A 31 -9.14 6.41 -5.58
CA ASN A 31 -8.01 6.41 -6.52
C ASN A 31 -7.40 5.03 -6.65
N ILE A 32 -6.89 4.69 -7.83
CA ILE A 32 -6.32 3.37 -8.14
C ILE A 32 -4.87 3.53 -8.57
N PHE A 33 -3.96 2.84 -7.89
CA PHE A 33 -2.55 2.72 -8.25
C PHE A 33 -2.29 1.29 -8.74
N ARG A 34 -2.13 1.14 -10.05
CA ARG A 34 -1.88 -0.15 -10.71
C ARG A 34 -0.40 -0.44 -10.79
N ASN A 35 -0.09 -1.73 -10.77
CA ASN A 35 1.25 -2.27 -10.91
C ASN A 35 2.25 -1.57 -9.99
N THR A 36 1.88 -1.36 -8.74
CA THR A 36 2.75 -0.76 -7.72
C THR A 36 3.61 -1.84 -7.05
N ASN A 37 4.75 -1.45 -6.48
CA ASN A 37 5.52 -2.31 -5.59
C ASN A 37 5.01 -2.29 -4.13
N GLY A 38 3.90 -1.60 -3.87
CA GLY A 38 3.31 -1.49 -2.55
C GLY A 38 3.76 -0.27 -1.74
N VAL A 39 4.82 0.41 -2.19
CA VAL A 39 5.35 1.61 -1.55
C VAL A 39 4.52 2.83 -1.96
N ILE A 40 4.09 3.59 -0.97
CA ILE A 40 3.43 4.88 -1.13
C ILE A 40 4.36 5.96 -0.58
N ARG A 41 4.78 6.85 -1.49
CA ARG A 41 5.55 8.05 -1.18
C ARG A 41 4.61 9.21 -0.98
N VAL A 42 4.71 9.86 0.17
CA VAL A 42 4.00 11.11 0.45
C VAL A 42 5.00 12.26 0.43
N GLN A 43 4.78 13.22 -0.46
CA GLN A 43 5.63 14.42 -0.59
C GLN A 43 7.10 14.08 -0.78
N GLY A 44 7.35 13.08 -1.64
CA GLY A 44 8.69 12.60 -1.96
C GLY A 44 9.34 11.69 -0.92
N LYS A 45 8.74 11.41 0.25
CA LYS A 45 9.27 10.45 1.24
C LYS A 45 8.45 9.18 1.27
N GLU A 46 9.09 8.02 1.29
CA GLU A 46 8.40 6.75 1.59
C GLU A 46 7.84 6.82 3.00
N GLN A 47 6.54 6.60 3.14
CA GLN A 47 5.87 6.69 4.42
C GLN A 47 5.03 5.46 4.73
N LEU A 48 4.53 4.78 3.70
CA LEU A 48 3.63 3.65 3.82
C LEU A 48 4.06 2.57 2.82
N VAL A 49 4.10 1.32 3.28
CA VAL A 49 4.29 0.14 2.43
C VAL A 49 3.21 -0.87 2.77
N LEU A 50 2.52 -1.33 1.74
CA LEU A 50 1.49 -2.36 1.80
C LEU A 50 1.95 -3.56 0.99
N GLU A 51 2.06 -4.71 1.65
CA GLU A 51 2.46 -5.97 1.03
C GLU A 51 1.37 -7.03 1.26
N LEU A 52 1.20 -7.93 0.29
CA LEU A 52 0.45 -9.17 0.49
C LEU A 52 1.43 -10.27 0.90
N ALA A 53 1.19 -10.91 2.04
CA ALA A 53 1.98 -12.06 2.47
C ALA A 53 1.61 -13.27 1.59
N PRO A 54 2.55 -13.86 0.82
CA PRO A 54 2.26 -14.91 -0.16
C PRO A 54 1.57 -16.14 0.45
N ASP A 55 1.94 -16.50 1.67
CA ASP A 55 1.54 -17.77 2.30
C ASP A 55 0.41 -17.62 3.33
N GLN A 56 0.02 -16.39 3.66
CA GLN A 56 -0.81 -16.10 4.84
C GLN A 56 -2.04 -15.25 4.52
N GLU A 57 -2.25 -14.94 3.24
CA GLU A 57 -3.36 -14.13 2.72
C GLU A 57 -3.57 -12.83 3.53
N ARG A 58 -2.54 -12.29 4.18
CA ARG A 58 -2.65 -11.15 5.09
C ARG A 58 -1.93 -9.94 4.54
N ILE A 59 -2.41 -8.76 4.91
CA ILE A 59 -1.73 -7.50 4.61
C ILE A 59 -0.60 -7.34 5.62
N LEU A 60 0.58 -7.00 5.13
CA LEU A 60 1.68 -6.49 5.96
C LEU A 60 1.78 -4.99 5.74
N LEU A 61 1.67 -4.26 6.83
CA LEU A 61 1.80 -2.82 6.88
C LEU A 61 3.16 -2.45 7.45
N THR A 62 3.88 -1.61 6.71
CA THR A 62 4.98 -0.80 7.26
C THR A 62 4.57 0.66 7.13
N ILE A 63 4.59 1.43 8.22
CA ILE A 63 4.19 2.83 8.20
C ILE A 63 5.01 3.65 9.22
N ASP A 64 5.42 4.84 8.80
CA ASP A 64 5.90 5.91 9.68
C ASP A 64 4.72 6.83 10.05
N LEU A 65 4.47 7.00 11.34
CA LEU A 65 3.45 7.89 11.87
C LEU A 65 4.07 9.15 12.45
N TYR A 66 3.55 10.30 12.02
CA TYR A 66 3.99 11.61 12.46
C TYR A 66 2.87 12.34 13.21
N ASP A 67 3.23 13.36 13.99
CA ASP A 67 2.28 14.33 14.54
C ASP A 67 2.13 15.56 13.62
N GLY A 68 1.26 16.51 14.00
CA GLY A 68 1.03 17.75 13.26
C GLY A 68 2.23 18.71 13.22
N SER A 69 3.28 18.45 13.99
CA SER A 69 4.55 19.18 13.94
C SER A 69 5.60 18.48 13.06
N GLY A 70 5.29 17.29 12.55
CA GLY A 70 6.21 16.46 11.74
C GLY A 70 7.16 15.60 12.58
N ASN A 71 6.93 15.47 13.89
CA ASN A 71 7.74 14.57 14.72
C ASN A 71 7.36 13.12 14.44
N HIS A 72 8.34 12.23 14.38
CA HIS A 72 8.11 10.79 14.18
C HIS A 72 7.70 10.14 15.51
N VAL A 73 6.46 9.72 15.64
CA VAL A 73 5.85 9.26 16.91
C VAL A 73 5.63 7.75 16.97
N ALA A 74 5.60 7.06 15.83
CA ALA A 74 5.61 5.60 15.81
C ALA A 74 6.11 5.05 14.48
N HIS A 75 6.74 3.88 14.53
CA HIS A 75 7.12 3.11 13.36
C HIS A 75 6.60 1.68 13.48
N LEU A 76 5.75 1.28 12.54
CA LEU A 76 5.32 -0.10 12.37
C LEU A 76 6.09 -0.71 11.21
N ARG A 77 6.65 -1.90 11.40
CA ARG A 77 7.33 -2.67 10.35
C ARG A 77 6.69 -4.04 10.22
N ARG A 78 6.09 -4.32 9.06
CA ARG A 78 5.39 -5.57 8.73
C ARG A 78 4.52 -6.06 9.89
N ASN A 79 3.59 -5.21 10.33
CA ASN A 79 2.65 -5.46 11.44
C ASN A 79 3.28 -5.60 12.84
N ARG A 80 4.54 -5.19 13.03
CA ARG A 80 5.21 -5.17 14.34
C ARG A 80 5.73 -3.78 14.66
N TRP A 81 5.39 -3.27 15.84
CA TRP A 81 5.91 -1.98 16.29
C TRP A 81 7.42 -2.08 16.50
N ALA A 82 8.19 -1.24 15.80
CA ALA A 82 9.59 -1.00 16.12
C ALA A 82 9.71 -0.02 17.28
N PHE A 83 8.88 1.03 17.26
CA PHE A 83 8.57 1.86 18.41
C PHE A 83 7.17 2.45 18.25
N ASN A 84 6.58 2.82 19.37
CA ASN A 84 5.23 3.38 19.46
C ASN A 84 5.18 4.27 20.70
N ASP A 85 5.37 5.57 20.53
CA ASP A 85 5.50 6.50 21.65
C ASP A 85 4.25 6.46 22.54
N GLY A 86 4.45 6.31 23.85
CA GLY A 86 3.38 6.13 24.83
C GLY A 86 2.43 4.94 24.58
N ASN A 87 2.78 3.99 23.69
CA ASN A 87 1.84 3.00 23.14
C ASN A 87 0.57 3.63 22.54
N ARG A 88 0.68 4.85 21.98
CA ARG A 88 -0.43 5.62 21.45
C ARG A 88 -1.22 4.89 20.37
N PHE A 89 -0.57 4.11 19.51
CA PHE A 89 -1.25 3.44 18.41
C PHE A 89 -1.52 1.97 18.71
N SER A 90 -2.64 1.44 18.23
CA SER A 90 -2.95 0.01 18.25
C SER A 90 -3.12 -0.52 16.83
N LEU A 91 -2.68 -1.76 16.60
CA LEU A 91 -2.90 -2.48 15.35
C LEU A 91 -3.87 -3.64 15.64
N ASN A 92 -4.93 -3.73 14.84
CA ASN A 92 -5.89 -4.83 14.90
C ASN A 92 -5.94 -5.55 13.55
N THR A 93 -5.94 -6.88 13.59
CA THR A 93 -6.00 -7.79 12.44
C THR A 93 -6.94 -8.99 12.71
N SER A 94 -8.02 -8.78 13.49
CA SER A 94 -8.88 -9.87 14.02
C SER A 94 -9.62 -10.65 12.92
N GLU A 95 -10.06 -11.88 13.22
CA GLU A 95 -10.88 -12.68 12.29
C GLU A 95 -12.30 -12.15 12.11
N SER A 96 -12.79 -11.29 13.02
CA SER A 96 -14.08 -10.59 12.89
C SER A 96 -13.85 -9.24 12.22
N PRO A 97 -14.15 -9.09 10.92
CA PRO A 97 -13.84 -7.88 10.20
C PRO A 97 -14.76 -6.73 10.61
N PRO A 98 -14.30 -5.48 10.51
CA PRO A 98 -15.17 -4.33 10.47
C PRO A 98 -16.23 -4.56 9.38
N THR A 99 -17.42 -3.99 9.58
CA THR A 99 -18.56 -4.09 8.66
C THR A 99 -18.23 -3.70 7.21
N LEU A 100 -17.14 -2.96 6.99
CA LEU A 100 -16.65 -2.52 5.69
C LEU A 100 -16.03 -3.63 4.83
N PHE A 101 -15.54 -4.73 5.43
CA PHE A 101 -14.79 -5.78 4.73
C PHE A 101 -15.15 -7.20 5.21
N PRO A 102 -16.41 -7.64 5.05
CA PRO A 102 -16.82 -8.96 5.53
C PRO A 102 -16.01 -10.07 4.83
N ASN A 103 -15.46 -10.98 5.64
CA ASN A 103 -14.67 -12.15 5.22
C ASN A 103 -13.41 -11.85 4.40
N LEU A 104 -12.87 -10.62 4.47
CA LEU A 104 -11.61 -10.28 3.82
C LEU A 104 -10.49 -10.09 4.86
N PRO A 105 -9.26 -10.50 4.57
CA PRO A 105 -8.10 -10.16 5.39
C PRO A 105 -7.95 -8.63 5.49
N TRP A 106 -7.89 -8.12 6.71
CA TRP A 106 -7.91 -6.68 6.96
C TRP A 106 -6.93 -6.30 8.07
N LEU A 107 -6.64 -5.01 8.13
CA LEU A 107 -5.98 -4.39 9.27
C LEU A 107 -6.57 -3.02 9.56
N LYS A 108 -6.46 -2.61 10.82
CA LYS A 108 -6.80 -1.27 11.26
C LYS A 108 -5.76 -0.77 12.26
N VAL A 109 -5.27 0.44 12.02
CA VAL A 109 -4.48 1.20 12.98
C VAL A 109 -5.39 2.25 13.62
N THR A 110 -5.42 2.29 14.94
CA THR A 110 -6.22 3.24 15.71
C THR A 110 -5.30 4.06 16.62
N ASP A 111 -5.49 5.37 16.64
CA ASP A 111 -4.91 6.25 17.64
C ASP A 111 -5.73 6.13 18.93
N GLN A 112 -5.11 5.61 19.99
CA GLN A 112 -5.80 5.34 21.26
C GLN A 112 -6.06 6.61 22.07
N GLU A 113 -5.34 7.70 21.81
CA GLU A 113 -5.58 8.98 22.48
C GLU A 113 -6.85 9.65 21.96
N THR A 114 -7.07 9.60 20.65
CA THR A 114 -8.19 10.28 19.97
C THR A 114 -9.35 9.34 19.64
N GLY A 115 -9.11 8.03 19.61
CA GLY A 115 -10.05 7.03 19.10
C GLY A 115 -10.18 7.02 17.57
N GLU A 116 -9.42 7.85 16.85
CA GLU A 116 -9.54 7.96 15.40
C GLU A 116 -8.86 6.80 14.67
N THR A 117 -9.46 6.41 13.54
CA THR A 117 -8.85 5.46 12.61
C THR A 117 -7.71 6.14 11.86
N VAL A 118 -6.50 5.67 12.09
CA VAL A 118 -5.29 6.16 11.40
C VAL A 118 -5.20 5.57 10.00
N LEU A 119 -5.48 4.27 9.87
CA LEU A 119 -5.49 3.57 8.59
C LEU A 119 -6.38 2.33 8.69
N GLU A 120 -7.17 2.05 7.67
CA GLU A 120 -7.94 0.83 7.55
C GLU A 120 -7.82 0.27 6.13
N ALA A 121 -7.35 -0.97 6.02
CA ALA A 121 -7.07 -1.61 4.74
C ALA A 121 -7.54 -3.06 4.72
N ALA A 122 -7.98 -3.55 3.56
CA ALA A 122 -8.35 -4.94 3.35
C ALA A 122 -7.93 -5.48 1.97
N VAL A 123 -7.76 -6.79 1.88
CA VAL A 123 -7.44 -7.49 0.64
C VAL A 123 -8.74 -7.79 -0.10
N ALA A 124 -8.92 -7.18 -1.25
CA ALA A 124 -9.97 -7.55 -2.20
C ALA A 124 -9.45 -8.62 -3.19
N PRO A 125 -10.34 -9.39 -3.84
CA PRO A 125 -9.96 -10.40 -4.82
C PRO A 125 -9.08 -9.84 -5.95
N GLY A 126 -8.13 -10.64 -6.42
CA GLY A 126 -7.23 -10.29 -7.53
C GLY A 126 -6.03 -9.43 -7.11
N GLU A 127 -5.45 -9.69 -5.94
CA GLU A 127 -4.28 -8.99 -5.39
C GLU A 127 -4.46 -7.47 -5.28
N LYS A 128 -5.62 -7.07 -4.78
CA LYS A 128 -5.99 -5.68 -4.61
C LYS A 128 -5.99 -5.35 -3.14
N ILE A 129 -5.23 -4.35 -2.72
CA ILE A 129 -5.35 -3.80 -1.37
C ILE A 129 -6.23 -2.56 -1.45
N HIS A 130 -7.31 -2.53 -0.68
CA HIS A 130 -8.19 -1.39 -0.57
C HIS A 130 -7.98 -0.70 0.78
N VAL A 131 -7.45 0.52 0.73
CA VAL A 131 -7.40 1.46 1.85
C VAL A 131 -8.68 2.29 1.83
N ALA A 132 -9.64 1.94 2.68
CA ALA A 132 -10.95 2.59 2.70
C ALA A 132 -10.92 3.92 3.46
N THR A 133 -10.20 3.95 4.58
CA THR A 133 -10.12 5.12 5.44
C THR A 133 -8.70 5.31 5.97
N GLY A 134 -8.34 6.56 6.23
CA GLY A 134 -7.08 6.88 6.88
C GLY A 134 -6.99 8.35 7.23
N LYS A 135 -6.40 8.64 8.38
CA LYS A 135 -6.19 10.00 8.86
C LYS A 135 -4.90 10.04 9.66
N PHE A 136 -3.84 10.58 9.05
CA PHE A 136 -2.50 10.59 9.64
C PHE A 136 -1.68 11.75 9.10
N TYR A 137 -0.60 12.12 9.78
CA TYR A 137 0.25 13.23 9.32
C TYR A 137 1.42 12.75 8.48
N SER A 138 1.81 13.56 7.50
CA SER A 138 3.04 13.38 6.74
C SER A 138 4.27 13.73 7.58
N HIS A 139 5.46 13.39 7.09
CA HIS A 139 6.74 13.82 7.68
C HIS A 139 6.92 15.34 7.77
N ARG A 140 6.05 16.14 7.13
CA ARG A 140 6.03 17.61 7.21
C ARG A 140 4.94 18.13 8.14
N GLY A 141 4.27 17.27 8.90
CA GLY A 141 3.15 17.64 9.77
C GLY A 141 1.85 17.96 9.00
N GLN A 142 1.75 17.62 7.71
CA GLN A 142 0.54 17.87 6.94
C GLN A 142 -0.42 16.69 7.06
N LEU A 143 -1.69 16.99 7.35
CA LEU A 143 -2.72 15.97 7.48
C LEU A 143 -3.00 15.30 6.14
N ILE A 144 -3.01 13.97 6.14
CA ILE A 144 -3.43 13.12 5.03
C ILE A 144 -4.78 12.51 5.42
N GLU A 145 -5.79 12.73 4.59
CA GLU A 145 -7.13 12.20 4.78
C GLU A 145 -7.53 11.33 3.60
N ILE A 146 -7.85 10.07 3.89
CA ILE A 146 -8.30 9.08 2.95
C ILE A 146 -9.74 8.74 3.34
N THR A 147 -10.64 8.90 2.39
CA THR A 147 -12.05 8.52 2.50
C THR A 147 -12.43 7.66 1.31
N SER A 148 -13.61 7.04 1.35
CA SER A 148 -14.17 6.32 0.19
C SER A 148 -14.26 7.17 -1.08
N HIS A 149 -14.30 8.50 -0.94
CA HIS A 149 -14.49 9.44 -2.03
C HIS A 149 -13.20 10.10 -2.49
N PHE A 150 -12.26 10.43 -1.60
CA PHE A 150 -11.08 11.20 -1.96
C PHE A 150 -9.86 10.83 -1.12
N CYS A 151 -8.69 11.20 -1.62
CA CYS A 151 -7.46 11.30 -0.85
C CYS A 151 -6.97 12.74 -0.86
N ARG A 152 -6.75 13.35 0.30
CA ARG A 152 -6.33 14.74 0.45
C ARG A 152 -5.04 14.83 1.25
N ILE A 153 -4.15 15.74 0.86
CA ILE A 153 -2.90 16.08 1.54
C ILE A 153 -2.92 17.57 1.86
N GLY A 154 -2.94 17.90 3.15
CA GLY A 154 -3.12 19.27 3.62
C GLY A 154 -4.43 19.87 3.10
N SER A 155 -4.38 21.13 2.66
CA SER A 155 -5.52 21.84 2.08
C SER A 155 -5.44 21.99 0.56
N THR A 156 -4.31 21.67 -0.06
CA THR A 156 -3.99 22.10 -1.43
C THR A 156 -4.03 20.98 -2.46
N HIS A 157 -3.94 19.71 -2.04
CA HIS A 157 -3.85 18.58 -2.96
C HIS A 157 -4.93 17.54 -2.63
N THR A 158 -5.85 17.33 -3.57
CA THR A 158 -6.94 16.35 -3.45
C THR A 158 -6.98 15.50 -4.71
N LEU A 159 -6.95 14.19 -4.55
CA LEU A 159 -7.10 13.19 -5.60
C LEU A 159 -8.49 12.55 -5.50
N PHE A 160 -9.16 12.41 -6.64
CA PHE A 160 -10.53 11.89 -6.71
C PHE A 160 -10.72 11.10 -8.00
N GLY A 161 -10.95 9.79 -7.87
CA GLY A 161 -11.24 8.91 -9.00
C GLY A 161 -10.09 8.73 -9.98
N ASP A 162 -8.87 9.12 -9.61
CA ASP A 162 -7.71 9.06 -10.49
C ASP A 162 -7.17 7.63 -10.61
N VAL A 163 -6.62 7.30 -11.77
CA VAL A 163 -5.96 6.02 -12.04
C VAL A 163 -4.52 6.26 -12.45
N PHE A 164 -3.59 5.69 -11.68
CA PHE A 164 -2.15 5.80 -11.88
C PHE A 164 -1.54 4.45 -12.25
N GLU A 165 -0.55 4.48 -13.13
CA GLU A 165 0.18 3.30 -13.58
C GLU A 165 1.63 3.41 -13.09
N ALA A 166 1.98 2.61 -12.09
CA ALA A 166 3.28 2.70 -11.41
C ALA A 166 4.37 1.87 -12.09
N ARG A 167 4.04 0.96 -13.03
CA ARG A 167 5.00 0.14 -13.81
C ARG A 167 6.05 -0.59 -12.95
N GLY A 168 5.62 -1.12 -11.82
CA GLY A 168 6.44 -1.79 -10.80
C GLY A 168 7.12 -0.85 -9.80
N GLY A 169 6.85 0.46 -9.88
CA GLY A 169 7.40 1.49 -9.02
C GLY A 169 6.49 1.88 -7.85
N THR A 170 6.79 3.04 -7.25
CA THR A 170 6.10 3.56 -6.07
C THR A 170 4.84 4.35 -6.46
N ALA A 171 3.77 4.22 -5.68
CA ALA A 171 2.65 5.16 -5.72
C ALA A 171 3.06 6.51 -5.10
N VAL A 172 2.66 7.62 -5.73
CA VAL A 172 3.05 8.97 -5.29
C VAL A 172 1.80 9.76 -4.89
N LEU A 173 1.86 10.33 -3.69
CA LEU A 173 0.87 11.25 -3.13
C LEU A 173 1.55 12.59 -2.86
N GLY A 174 1.29 13.58 -3.72
CA GLY A 174 1.85 14.93 -3.59
C GLY A 174 3.29 15.08 -4.06
#